data_AF-A0A0E0AZL4-F1
#
_entry.id   AF-A0A0E0AZL4-F1
#
_cell.length_a   1.000
_cell.length_b   1.000
_cell.length_c   1.000
_cell.angle_alpha   90.00
_cell.angle_beta   90.00
_cell.angle_gamma   90.00
#
_symmetry.space_group_name_H-M   'P 1'
#
loop_
_entity.id
_entity.type
_entity.pdbx_description
1 polymer ?
#
loop_
_entity_poly.entity_id
_entity_poly.type
_entity_poly.pdbx_seq_one_letter_code
_entity_poly.pdbx_strand_id
1 'polypeptide(L)' 'MVVYNANKLANLVEKKKLQNWLDYYQLKYERNPSKRATNKTGFLGCFGSEVDAIEYYKAEIEKIEKED' A
#
# COMPACT_ATOMS: atom_id res chain seq x y z
N MET A 1 -0.87 -34.82 5.47
CA MET A 1 -1.58 -33.67 4.85
C MET A 1 -0.52 -32.64 4.52
N VAL A 2 -0.17 -32.47 3.24
CA VAL A 2 0.86 -31.50 2.83
C VAL A 2 0.16 -30.16 2.69
N VAL A 3 0.33 -29.29 3.68
CA VAL A 3 -0.05 -27.89 3.54
C VAL A 3 0.98 -27.29 2.59
N TYR A 4 0.64 -27.22 1.29
CA TYR A 4 1.42 -26.43 0.36
C TYR A 4 1.51 -25.01 0.95
N ASN A 5 2.71 -24.42 0.93
CA ASN A 5 2.94 -23.08 1.46
C ASN A 5 2.21 -22.05 0.58
N ALA A 6 0.89 -21.98 0.74
CA ALA A 6 0.00 -21.06 0.05
C ALA A 6 0.30 -19.61 0.42
N ASN A 7 1.07 -19.37 1.50
CA ASN A 7 1.50 -18.05 1.91
C ASN A 7 2.34 -17.39 0.80
N LYS A 8 3.18 -18.13 0.08
CA LYS A 8 3.96 -17.55 -1.03
C LYS A 8 3.07 -17.10 -2.19
N LEU A 9 2.02 -17.87 -2.50
CA LEU A 9 1.06 -17.49 -3.54
C LEU A 9 0.17 -16.33 -3.07
N ALA A 10 -0.23 -16.34 -1.80
CA ALA A 10 -1.02 -15.28 -1.18
C ALA A 10 -0.25 -13.95 -1.16
N ASN A 11 1.03 -13.95 -0.75
CA ASN A 11 1.91 -12.77 -0.76
C ASN A 11 2.02 -12.16 -2.17
N LEU A 12 2.19 -13.00 -3.19
CA LEU A 12 2.24 -12.54 -4.59
C LEU A 12 0.93 -11.88 -5.05
N VAL A 13 -0.22 -12.43 -4.64
CA VAL A 13 -1.54 -11.86 -4.96
C VAL A 13 -1.77 -10.54 -4.22
N GLU A 14 -1.40 -10.47 -2.94
CA GLU A 14 -1.50 -9.24 -2.14
C GLU A 14 -0.61 -8.13 -2.69
N LYS A 15 0.63 -8.45 -3.07
CA LYS A 15 1.56 -7.50 -3.70
C LYS A 15 0.97 -6.91 -4.99
N LYS A 16 0.39 -7.74 -5.85
CA LYS A 16 -0.30 -7.29 -7.08
C LYS A 16 -1.45 -6.35 -6.76
N LYS A 17 -2.23 -6.64 -5.72
CA LYS A 17 -3.35 -5.80 -5.29
C LYS A 17 -2.85 -4.44 -4.79
N LEU A 18 -1.79 -4.43 -3.97
CA LEU A 18 -1.17 -3.19 -3.47
C LEU A 18 -0.60 -2.32 -4.60
N GLN A 19 0.04 -2.93 -5.60
CA GLN A 19 0.50 -2.22 -6.81
C GLN A 19 -0.66 -1.56 -7.56
N ASN A 20 -1.77 -2.27 -7.78
CA ASN A 20 -2.95 -1.69 -8.42
C ASN A 20 -3.50 -0.48 -7.65
N TRP A 21 -3.49 -0.52 -6.32
CA TRP A 21 -3.89 0.63 -5.50
C TRP A 21 -2.91 1.80 -5.64
N LEU A 22 -1.61 1.53 -5.64
CA LEU A 22 -0.58 2.55 -5.82
C LEU A 22 -0.73 3.24 -7.19
N ASP A 23 -0.90 2.47 -8.27
CA ASP A 23 -1.13 2.99 -9.62
C ASP A 23 -2.41 3.83 -9.69
N TYR A 24 -3.49 3.38 -9.04
CA TYR A 24 -4.74 4.14 -8.95
C TYR A 24 -4.54 5.50 -8.28
N TYR A 25 -3.82 5.56 -7.15
CA TYR A 25 -3.55 6.81 -6.45
C TYR A 25 -2.58 7.72 -7.23
N GLN A 26 -1.58 7.15 -7.90
CA GLN A 26 -0.67 7.89 -8.78
C GLN A 26 -1.41 8.51 -9.97
N LEU A 27 -2.21 7.72 -10.71
CA LEU A 27 -3.01 8.22 -11.84
C LEU A 27 -4.01 9.30 -11.41
N LYS A 28 -4.62 9.15 -10.23
CA LYS A 28 -5.53 10.14 -9.67
C LYS A 28 -4.81 11.43 -9.31
N TYR A 29 -3.58 11.35 -8.80
CA TYR A 29 -2.74 12.50 -8.52
C TYR A 29 -2.24 13.19 -9.80
N GLU A 30 -1.77 12.43 -10.79
CA GLU A 30 -1.37 12.98 -12.10
C GLU A 30 -2.51 13.75 -12.78
N ARG A 31 -3.73 13.22 -12.68
CA ARG A 31 -4.93 13.87 -13.24
C ARG A 31 -5.36 15.11 -12.47
N ASN A 32 -5.12 15.16 -11.16
CA ASN A 32 -5.47 16.32 -10.35
C ASN A 32 -4.47 16.52 -9.19
N PRO A 33 -3.35 17.23 -9.45
CA PRO A 33 -2.26 17.37 -8.48
C PRO A 33 -2.67 18.23 -7.26
N SER A 34 -3.82 18.91 -7.32
CA SER A 34 -4.31 19.74 -6.20
C SER A 34 -4.77 18.94 -4.97
N LYS A 35 -5.10 17.65 -5.15
CA LYS A 35 -5.54 16.76 -4.06
C LYS A 35 -4.60 15.58 -3.94
N ARG A 36 -3.47 15.79 -3.26
CA ARG A 36 -2.65 14.69 -2.75
C ARG A 36 -3.50 13.91 -1.75
N ALA A 37 -3.63 12.59 -1.96
CA ALA A 37 -4.33 11.74 -1.01
C ALA A 37 -3.42 11.60 0.21
N THR A 38 -3.65 12.41 1.24
CA THR A 38 -2.95 12.30 2.52
C THR A 38 -3.72 11.37 3.46
N ASN A 39 -3.00 10.42 4.06
CA ASN A 39 -3.48 9.58 5.15
C ASN A 39 -2.90 10.11 6.46
N LYS A 40 -3.66 10.05 7.54
CA LYS A 40 -3.15 10.39 8.88
C LYS A 40 -2.59 9.12 9.53
N THR A 41 -1.33 9.15 9.96
CA THR A 41 -0.63 7.96 10.47
C THR A 41 -0.89 7.59 11.93
N GLY A 42 -1.58 8.41 12.71
CA GLY A 42 -1.75 8.10 14.14
C GLY A 42 -3.11 7.52 14.51
N PHE A 43 -3.47 7.63 15.79
CA PHE A 43 -4.48 6.81 16.44
C PHE A 43 -5.84 6.89 15.72
N LEU A 44 -6.31 5.73 15.24
CA LEU A 44 -7.56 5.53 14.49
C LEU A 44 -7.69 6.36 13.20
N GLY A 45 -6.60 6.89 12.64
CA GLY A 45 -6.65 7.76 11.46
C GLY A 45 -7.21 9.17 11.74
N CYS A 46 -7.44 9.52 13.01
CA CYS A 46 -7.98 10.82 13.40
C CYS A 46 -6.89 11.80 13.87
N PHE A 47 -5.83 11.28 14.49
CA PHE A 47 -4.77 12.08 15.10
C PHE A 47 -3.44 11.65 14.53
N GLY A 48 -2.65 12.53 13.94
CA GLY A 48 -1.32 12.20 13.42
C GLY A 48 -0.90 13.07 12.25
N SER A 49 0.37 12.95 11.87
CA SER A 49 0.93 13.64 10.70
C SER A 49 0.23 13.18 9.43
N GLU A 50 -0.07 14.12 8.53
CA GLU A 50 -0.47 13.77 7.17
C GLU A 50 0.76 13.20 6.46
N VAL A 51 0.67 11.92 6.10
CA VAL A 51 1.62 11.25 5.21
C VAL A 51 0.96 11.00 3.88
N ASP A 52 1.74 11.08 2.81
CA ASP A 52 1.24 10.76 1.48
C ASP A 52 0.83 9.29 1.40
N ALA A 53 -0.41 9.01 0.99
CA ALA A 53 -0.91 7.66 0.85
C ALA A 53 -0.05 6.84 -0.12
N ILE A 54 0.53 7.48 -1.13
CA ILE A 54 1.46 6.86 -2.09
C ILE A 54 2.72 6.36 -1.38
N GLU A 55 3.33 7.18 -0.51
CA GLU A 55 4.50 6.77 0.26
C GLU A 55 4.18 5.67 1.26
N TYR A 56 3.01 5.74 1.90
CA TYR A 56 2.54 4.70 2.81
C TYR A 56 2.41 3.34 2.13
N TYR A 57 1.69 3.27 0.99
CA TYR A 57 1.53 2.01 0.25
C TYR A 57 2.86 1.51 -0.32
N LYS A 58 3.75 2.41 -0.73
CA LYS A 58 5.09 2.03 -1.20
C LYS A 58 5.93 1.41 -0.09
N ALA A 59 5.91 1.98 1.11
CA ALA A 59 6.61 1.42 2.27
C ALA A 59 6.03 0.06 2.69
N GLU A 60 4.70 -0.11 2.59
CA GLU A 60 4.06 -1.40 2.91
C GLU A 60 4.44 -2.50 1.91
N ILE A 61 4.52 -2.19 0.61
CA ILE A 61 5.02 -3.12 -0.41
C ILE A 61 6.48 -3.50 -0.12
N GLU A 62 7.32 -2.53 0.25
CA GLU A 62 8.74 -2.77 0.55
C GLU A 62 8.94 -3.64 1.80
N LYS A 63 8.06 -3.53 2.81
CA LYS A 63 8.06 -4.44 3.97
C LYS A 63 7.73 -5.87 3.57
N ILE A 64 6.69 -6.06 2.75
CA ILE A 64 6.28 -7.39 2.27
C ILE A 64 7.40 -8.00 1.41
N GLU A 65 8.07 -7.19 0.57
CA GLU A 65 9.24 -7.65 -0.20
C GLU A 65 10.46 -8.02 0.65
N LYS A 66 10.62 -7.41 1.84
CA LYS A 66 11.73 -7.70 2.76
C LYS A 66 11.44 -8.90 3.68
N GLU A 67 10.18 -9.24 3.89
CA GLU A 67 9.77 -10.41 4.68
C GLU A 67 9.74 -11.72 3.86
N ASP A 68 9.78 -11.63 2.52
CA ASP A 68 9.88 -12.77 1.59
C ASP A 68 11.31 -13.34 1.38
#